data_AF-A0A8I2Z1I0-F1
#
_entry.id   AF-A0A8I2Z1I0-F1
#
_cell.length_a   1.000
_cell.length_b   1.000
_cell.length_c   1.000
_cell.angle_alpha   90.00
_cell.angle_beta   90.00
_cell.angle_gamma   90.00
#
_symmetry.space_group_name_H-M   'P 1'
#
loop_
_entity.id
_entity.type
_entity.pdbx_description
1 polymer ?
#
loop_
_entity_poly.entity_id
_entity_poly.type
_entity_poly.pdbx_seq_one_letter_code
_entity_poly.pdbx_strand_id
1 'polypeptide(L)'
;MPGGQLYPLEINPHTGEPFLRLPPLKDNIILTPPRANDVKCFAPIINDPRVSVWLEGPPIPYRDEHAEEWLAQITKQSEDILAELREEDRLNPDGPLKLVGGCPVRHIREVLPDGRDVILVTLESSAR
;
A
#
# COMPACT_ATOMS: atom_id res chain seq x y z
N MET A 1 25.27 18.75 -10.95
CA MET A 1 25.71 18.24 -9.63
C MET A 1 24.59 17.36 -9.09
N PRO A 2 24.75 16.04 -8.96
CA PRO A 2 23.83 15.27 -8.13
C PRO A 2 24.14 15.59 -6.67
N GLY A 3 23.13 15.97 -5.88
CA GLY A 3 23.26 16.07 -4.41
C GLY A 3 23.02 17.46 -3.81
N GLY A 4 21.81 18.00 -3.96
CA GLY A 4 21.26 18.92 -2.96
C GLY A 4 20.68 18.13 -1.78
N GLN A 5 20.36 18.78 -0.66
CA GLN A 5 19.72 18.13 0.50
C GLN A 5 18.39 17.43 0.16
N LEU A 6 17.75 17.84 -0.94
CA LEU A 6 16.49 17.28 -1.40
C LEU A 6 16.66 16.11 -2.38
N TYR A 7 17.88 15.76 -2.80
CA TYR A 7 18.07 14.60 -3.69
C TYR A 7 17.64 13.30 -2.99
N PRO A 8 16.85 12.39 -3.62
CA PRO A 8 16.50 12.33 -5.05
C PRO A 8 15.15 12.98 -5.44
N LEU A 9 14.55 13.81 -4.58
CA LEU A 9 13.29 14.49 -4.85
C LEU A 9 13.47 15.56 -5.94
N GLU A 10 12.50 15.65 -6.84
CA GLU A 10 12.31 16.77 -7.76
C GLU A 10 11.52 17.89 -7.06
N ILE A 11 11.60 19.13 -7.56
CA ILE A 11 10.85 20.27 -7.00
C ILE A 11 9.79 20.71 -8.00
N ASN A 12 8.54 20.78 -7.57
CA ASN A 12 7.47 21.31 -8.40
C ASN A 12 7.70 22.82 -8.61
N PRO A 13 7.92 23.31 -9.84
CA PRO A 13 8.30 24.70 -10.07
C PRO A 13 7.17 25.70 -9.77
N HIS A 14 5.92 25.24 -9.65
CA HIS A 14 4.77 26.08 -9.36
C HIS A 14 4.44 26.15 -7.87
N THR A 15 4.57 25.03 -7.15
CA THR A 15 4.23 24.95 -5.72
C THR A 15 5.45 25.01 -4.80
N GLY A 16 6.65 24.74 -5.33
CA GLY A 16 7.89 24.58 -4.55
C GLY A 16 7.97 23.25 -3.80
N GLU A 17 6.99 22.35 -3.97
CA GLU A 17 6.92 21.09 -3.23
C GLU A 17 7.95 20.07 -3.72
N PRO A 18 8.74 19.44 -2.82
CA PRO A 18 9.57 18.31 -3.17
C PRO A 18 8.72 17.06 -3.37
N PHE A 19 8.89 16.38 -4.50
CA PHE A 19 8.19 15.14 -4.81
C PHE A 19 9.13 14.09 -5.36
N LEU A 20 8.84 12.82 -5.08
CA LEU A 20 9.54 11.70 -5.70
C LEU A 20 8.79 11.32 -6.97
N ARG A 21 9.38 11.58 -8.14
CA ARG A 21 8.82 11.07 -9.39
C ARG A 21 9.03 9.57 -9.45
N LEU A 22 7.93 8.82 -9.45
CA LEU A 22 7.99 7.42 -9.80
C LEU A 22 8.48 7.32 -11.25
N PRO A 23 9.47 6.46 -11.57
CA PRO A 23 9.79 6.13 -12.95
C PRO A 23 8.50 5.78 -13.71
N PRO A 24 8.45 5.93 -15.05
CA PRO A 24 7.29 5.50 -15.83
C PRO A 24 6.85 4.14 -15.31
N LEU A 25 5.65 4.10 -14.72
CA LEU A 25 5.14 2.90 -14.07
C LEU A 25 5.22 1.82 -15.12
N LYS A 26 6.10 0.83 -14.88
CA LYS A 26 6.09 -0.37 -15.68
C LYS A 26 4.70 -0.97 -15.48
N ASP A 27 4.11 -1.52 -16.54
CA ASP A 27 2.77 -2.14 -16.53
C ASP A 27 2.64 -3.29 -15.51
N ASN A 28 3.73 -3.65 -14.83
CA ASN A 28 3.80 -4.68 -13.84
C ASN A 28 3.67 -4.18 -12.38
N ILE A 29 3.54 -2.89 -12.10
CA ILE A 29 3.26 -2.42 -10.72
C ILE A 29 1.75 -2.24 -10.52
N ILE A 30 1.17 -2.95 -9.56
CA ILE A 30 -0.28 -2.96 -9.30
C ILE A 30 -0.61 -2.69 -7.83
N LEU A 31 -1.83 -2.21 -7.57
CA LEU A 31 -2.41 -2.14 -6.23
C LEU A 31 -3.41 -3.29 -6.04
N THR A 32 -3.28 -4.04 -4.94
CA THR A 32 -4.19 -5.14 -4.61
C THR A 32 -4.74 -5.05 -3.20
N PRO A 33 -5.84 -5.74 -2.90
CA PRO A 33 -6.21 -6.03 -1.53
C PRO A 33 -5.11 -6.83 -0.82
N PRO A 34 -5.00 -6.71 0.51
CA PRO A 34 -4.17 -7.61 1.33
C PRO A 34 -4.67 -9.06 1.25
N ARG A 35 -3.76 -10.02 1.39
CA ARG A 35 -4.05 -11.46 1.37
C ARG A 35 -3.42 -12.13 2.58
N ALA A 36 -4.06 -13.14 3.17
CA ALA A 36 -3.52 -13.85 4.34
C ALA A 36 -2.10 -14.40 4.15
N ASN A 37 -1.72 -14.80 2.93
CA ASN A 37 -0.37 -15.31 2.65
C ASN A 37 0.72 -14.21 2.65
N ASP A 38 0.36 -12.93 2.78
CA ASP A 38 1.33 -11.83 2.83
C ASP A 38 2.07 -11.75 4.17
N VAL A 39 1.65 -12.46 5.23
CA VAL A 39 2.24 -12.44 6.59
C VAL A 39 3.77 -12.47 6.56
N LYS A 40 4.33 -13.43 5.81
CA LYS A 40 5.78 -13.68 5.78
C LYS A 40 6.59 -12.56 5.12
N CYS A 41 5.92 -11.62 4.45
CA CYS A 41 6.58 -10.48 3.83
C CYS A 41 6.75 -9.30 4.79
N PHE A 42 5.95 -9.21 5.86
CA PHE A 42 5.97 -8.05 6.77
C PHE A 42 7.22 -8.02 7.64
N ALA A 43 7.56 -9.10 8.33
CA ALA A 43 8.68 -9.10 9.28
C ALA A 43 10.03 -8.75 8.62
N PRO A 44 10.39 -9.26 7.43
CA PRO A 44 11.61 -8.83 6.74
C PRO A 44 11.62 -7.33 6.38
N ILE A 45 10.47 -6.78 5.96
CA ILE A 45 10.36 -5.37 5.56
C ILE A 45 10.40 -4.45 6.78
N ILE A 46 9.57 -4.72 7.79
CA ILE A 46 9.42 -3.86 8.97
C ILE A 46 10.66 -3.89 9.86
N ASN A 47 11.38 -5.02 9.92
CA ASN A 47 12.63 -5.07 10.67
C ASN A 47 13.83 -4.47 9.92
N ASP A 48 13.71 -4.14 8.63
CA ASP A 48 14.79 -3.47 7.90
C ASP A 48 15.03 -2.08 8.51
N PRO A 49 16.24 -1.75 8.99
CA PRO A 49 16.53 -0.43 9.58
C PRO A 49 16.26 0.74 8.64
N ARG A 50 16.25 0.53 7.32
CA ARG A 50 15.89 1.55 6.33
C ARG A 50 14.40 1.86 6.29
N VAL A 51 13.58 0.98 6.86
CA VAL A 51 12.12 1.09 6.95
C VAL A 51 11.70 1.40 8.39
N SER A 52 12.15 0.61 9.37
CA SER A 52 11.67 0.67 10.77
C SER A 52 11.80 2.05 11.41
N VAL A 53 12.85 2.80 11.10
CA VAL A 53 13.10 4.14 11.64
C VAL A 53 12.06 5.17 11.21
N TRP A 54 11.30 4.89 10.15
CA TRP A 54 10.24 5.74 9.62
C TRP A 54 8.84 5.27 10.02
N LEU A 55 8.71 4.13 10.72
CA LEU A 55 7.43 3.59 11.13
C LEU A 55 7.10 4.02 12.55
N GLU A 56 5.87 4.51 12.74
CA GLU A 56 5.27 4.72 14.06
C GLU A 56 4.31 3.56 14.34
N GLY A 57 4.48 2.88 15.48
CA GLY A 57 3.53 1.86 15.94
C GLY A 57 4.01 0.41 15.98
N PRO A 58 4.71 -0.16 14.98
CA PRO A 58 5.05 -1.58 15.02
C PRO A 58 6.06 -1.86 16.13
N PRO A 59 5.85 -2.93 16.94
CA PRO A 59 6.86 -3.37 17.89
C PRO A 59 8.12 -3.82 17.15
N ILE A 60 9.30 -3.44 17.67
CA ILE A 60 10.60 -3.83 17.14
C ILE A 60 11.32 -4.71 18.20
N PRO A 61 11.69 -5.96 17.89
CA PRO A 61 11.56 -6.63 16.59
C PRO A 61 10.10 -7.00 16.24
N TYR A 62 9.76 -6.84 14.97
CA TYR A 62 8.47 -7.22 14.42
C TYR A 62 8.44 -8.72 14.13
N ARG A 63 7.46 -9.43 14.67
CA ARG A 63 7.31 -10.87 14.53
C ARG A 63 6.13 -11.21 13.63
N ASP A 64 6.10 -12.46 13.17
CA ASP A 64 5.02 -12.95 12.31
C ASP A 64 3.65 -12.85 13.01
N GLU A 65 3.58 -13.01 14.33
CA GLU A 65 2.30 -12.88 15.05
C GLU A 65 1.73 -11.46 14.96
N HIS A 66 2.60 -10.44 14.99
CA HIS A 66 2.17 -9.05 14.79
C HIS A 66 1.70 -8.81 13.35
N ALA A 67 2.35 -9.47 12.37
CA ALA A 67 1.92 -9.44 10.98
C ALA A 67 0.54 -10.08 10.80
N GLU A 68 0.30 -11.23 11.44
CA GLU A 68 -0.98 -11.94 11.40
C GLU A 68 -2.12 -11.08 11.98
N GLU A 69 -1.92 -10.48 13.16
CA GLU A 69 -2.89 -9.59 13.79
C GLU A 69 -3.24 -8.39 12.89
N TRP A 70 -2.21 -7.70 12.38
CA TRP A 70 -2.39 -6.55 11.51
C TRP A 70 -3.08 -6.92 10.20
N LEU A 71 -2.64 -8.00 9.57
CA LEU A 71 -3.14 -8.45 8.28
C LEU A 71 -4.61 -8.89 8.38
N ALA A 72 -5.00 -9.54 9.48
CA ALA A 72 -6.39 -9.88 9.74
C ALA A 72 -7.28 -8.63 9.78
N GLN A 73 -6.82 -7.58 10.46
CA GLN A 73 -7.54 -6.31 10.54
C GLN A 73 -7.70 -5.65 9.16
N ILE A 74 -6.60 -5.45 8.43
CA ILE A 74 -6.66 -4.74 7.14
C ILE A 74 -7.34 -5.56 6.05
N THR A 75 -7.26 -6.90 6.11
CA THR A 75 -7.97 -7.80 5.18
C THR A 75 -9.47 -7.70 5.37
N LYS A 76 -9.94 -7.78 6.62
CA LYS A 76 -11.36 -7.60 6.92
C LYS A 76 -11.88 -6.24 6.45
N GLN A 77 -11.15 -5.16 6.73
CA GLN A 77 -11.55 -3.82 6.28
C GLN A 77 -11.64 -3.73 4.74
N SER A 78 -10.65 -4.28 4.02
CA SER A 78 -10.68 -4.34 2.56
C SER A 78 -11.84 -5.19 2.03
N GLU A 79 -12.13 -6.33 2.65
CA GLU A 79 -13.24 -7.21 2.28
C GLU A 79 -14.59 -6.55 2.48
N ASP A 80 -14.80 -5.88 3.62
CA ASP A 80 -16.04 -5.15 3.93
C ASP A 80 -16.31 -4.05 2.89
N ILE A 81 -15.28 -3.26 2.54
CA ILE A 81 -15.38 -2.20 1.52
C ILE A 81 -15.67 -2.81 0.13
N LEU A 82 -15.00 -3.90 -0.24
CA LEU A 82 -15.26 -4.56 -1.51
C LEU A 82 -16.66 -5.17 -1.58
N ALA A 83 -17.18 -5.69 -0.47
CA ALA A 83 -18.56 -6.19 -0.39
C ALA A 83 -19.57 -5.05 -0.59
N GLU A 84 -19.34 -3.90 0.05
CA GLU A 84 -20.17 -2.70 -0.14
C GLU A 84 -20.18 -2.22 -1.60
N LEU A 85 -19.01 -2.17 -2.25
CA LEU A 85 -18.88 -1.78 -3.65
C LEU A 85 -19.56 -2.79 -4.59
N ARG A 86 -19.40 -4.10 -4.34
CA ARG A 86 -20.05 -5.15 -5.15
C ARG A 86 -21.57 -5.13 -5.02
N GLU A 87 -22.07 -4.85 -3.82
CA GLU A 87 -23.52 -4.73 -3.61
C GLU A 87 -24.08 -3.48 -4.31
N GLU A 88 -23.34 -2.38 -4.30
CA GLU A 88 -23.73 -1.19 -5.08
C GLU A 88 -23.74 -1.47 -6.58
N ASP A 89 -22.68 -2.09 -7.12
CA ASP A 89 -22.58 -2.46 -8.53
C ASP A 89 -23.74 -3.38 -8.95
N ARG A 90 -24.16 -4.30 -8.06
CA ARG A 90 -25.31 -5.17 -8.28
C ARG A 90 -26.64 -4.42 -8.29
N LEU A 91 -26.81 -3.44 -7.40
CA LEU A 91 -28.07 -2.68 -7.26
C LEU A 91 -28.19 -1.56 -8.29
N ASN A 92 -27.08 -0.91 -8.65
CA ASN A 92 -26.98 0.29 -9.46
C ASN A 92 -25.76 0.24 -10.42
N PRO A 93 -25.72 -0.69 -11.39
CA PRO A 93 -24.53 -0.92 -12.24
C PRO A 93 -24.13 0.31 -13.08
N ASP A 94 -25.10 1.12 -13.51
CA ASP A 94 -24.87 2.36 -14.27
C ASP A 94 -25.00 3.62 -13.39
N GLY A 95 -25.02 3.44 -12.06
CA GLY A 95 -25.12 4.51 -11.09
C GLY A 95 -23.83 5.33 -10.95
N PRO A 96 -23.88 6.48 -10.27
CA PRO A 96 -22.66 7.20 -9.90
C PRO A 96 -21.77 6.35 -8.99
N LEU A 97 -20.45 6.55 -9.06
CA LEU A 97 -19.50 5.86 -8.20
C LEU A 97 -19.82 6.11 -6.71
N LYS A 98 -19.84 5.04 -5.94
CA LYS A 98 -20.06 5.11 -4.49
C LYS A 98 -18.82 5.59 -3.77
N LEU A 99 -19.01 6.58 -2.90
CA LEU A 99 -18.02 6.96 -1.91
C LEU A 99 -18.05 5.94 -0.75
N VAL A 100 -16.89 5.36 -0.44
CA VAL A 100 -16.72 4.39 0.65
C VAL A 100 -15.75 4.91 1.69
N GLY A 101 -15.83 4.37 2.91
CA GLY A 101 -15.08 4.85 4.08
C GLY A 101 -13.59 4.50 4.11
N GLY A 102 -13.01 3.96 3.04
CA GLY A 102 -11.58 3.60 3.02
C GLY A 102 -11.11 3.05 1.68
N CYS A 103 -9.83 2.66 1.62
CA CYS A 103 -9.23 2.07 0.42
C CYS A 103 -9.28 0.53 0.49
N PRO A 104 -9.92 -0.16 -0.49
CA PRO A 104 -9.94 -1.62 -0.55
C PRO A 104 -8.62 -2.24 -1.02
N VAL A 105 -7.74 -1.47 -1.67
CA VAL A 105 -6.45 -1.92 -2.20
C VAL A 105 -5.30 -1.26 -1.44
N ARG A 106 -4.57 -2.03 -0.65
CA ARG A 106 -3.55 -1.51 0.28
C ARG A 106 -2.14 -1.95 -0.04
N HIS A 107 -1.95 -2.97 -0.87
CA HIS A 107 -0.63 -3.53 -1.15
C HIS A 107 -0.18 -3.14 -2.55
N ILE A 108 1.02 -2.56 -2.66
CA ILE A 108 1.71 -2.39 -3.94
C ILE A 108 2.44 -3.69 -4.25
N ARG A 109 2.22 -4.23 -5.44
CA ARG A 109 2.87 -5.44 -5.92
C ARG A 109 3.56 -5.24 -7.25
N GLU A 110 4.61 -6.03 -7.46
CA GLU A 110 5.20 -6.24 -8.78
C GLU A 110 4.70 -7.57 -9.36
N VAL A 111 4.15 -7.53 -10.57
CA VAL A 111 3.82 -8.69 -11.39
C VAL A 111 5.09 -9.16 -12.09
N LEU A 112 5.46 -10.40 -11.85
CA LEU A 112 6.61 -11.05 -12.46
C LEU A 112 6.24 -11.51 -13.89
N PRO A 113 7.23 -11.76 -14.78
CA PRO A 113 6.96 -12.23 -16.14
C PRO A 113 6.14 -13.53 -16.24
N ASP A 114 6.09 -14.33 -15.18
CA ASP A 114 5.31 -15.57 -15.09
C ASP A 114 3.87 -15.36 -14.56
N GLY A 115 3.47 -14.11 -14.31
CA GLY A 115 2.14 -13.73 -13.84
C GLY A 115 1.94 -13.80 -12.33
N ARG A 116 2.93 -14.28 -11.55
CA ARG A 116 2.88 -14.18 -10.09
C ARG A 116 3.13 -12.75 -9.65
N ASP A 117 2.62 -12.36 -8.48
CA ASP A 117 2.89 -11.05 -7.90
C ASP A 117 3.65 -11.16 -6.57
N VAL A 118 4.48 -10.17 -6.28
CA VAL A 118 5.23 -10.03 -5.02
C VAL A 118 4.92 -8.69 -4.38
N ILE A 119 4.67 -8.69 -3.07
CA ILE A 119 4.45 -7.44 -2.34
C ILE A 119 5.76 -6.63 -2.26
N LEU A 120 5.67 -5.36 -2.61
CA LEU A 120 6.77 -4.40 -2.49
C LEU A 120 6.63 -3.57 -1.22
N VAL A 121 5.43 -3.07 -0.95
CA VAL A 121 5.14 -2.20 0.20
C VAL A 121 3.64 -2.20 0.51
N THR A 122 3.29 -1.85 1.74
CA THR A 122 1.91 -1.59 2.16
C THR A 122 1.66 -0.08 2.27
N LEU A 123 0.52 0.38 1.76
CA LEU A 123 0.04 1.74 1.93
C LEU A 123 -0.76 1.82 3.22
N GLU A 124 -0.29 2.67 4.13
CA GLU A 124 -0.98 3.04 5.35
C GLU A 124 -1.61 4.41 5.14
N SER A 125 -2.90 4.53 5.44
CA SER A 125 -3.56 5.83 5.55
C SER A 125 -4.03 5.99 6.98
N SER A 126 -3.22 6.67 7.80
CA SER A 126 -3.71 7.17 9.07
C SER A 126 -4.59 8.39 8.82
N ALA A 127 -5.91 8.20 8.90
CA ALA A 127 -6.80 9.31 9.15
C ALA A 127 -6.57 9.73 10.61
N ARG A 128 -5.87 10.85 10.81
CA ARG A 128 -5.90 11.59 12.09
C ARG A 128 -7.22 12.35 12.21
#